data_AF-A0A420A2H6-F1
#
_entry.id   AF-A0A420A2H6-F1
#
_cell.length_a   1.000
_cell.length_b   1.000
_cell.length_c   1.000
_cell.angle_alpha   90.00
_cell.angle_beta   90.00
_cell.angle_gamma   90.00
#
_symmetry.space_group_name_H-M   'P 1'
#
loop_
_entity.id
_entity.type
_entity.pdbx_description
1 polymer ?
#
loop_
_entity_poly.entity_id
_entity_poly.type
_entity_poly.pdbx_seq_one_letter_code
_entity_poly.pdbx_strand_id
1 'polypeptide(L)'
;MVTKVSPAMGRQLRIAARALARHGLAHAYGHCSTRLDDAHFLVCAARPMGLIKAGEPGVVVPVDGPLPTGVLGEVRLHQQIYRRRPQVQAVARSMPPALMALGTARRTPRPRHGMGAYFGRGTALWDDPQLVRDDERAAGVIDALDDRDAVVMRGNGVVVAGDSLAKVVALTWYLEDAARLELKILAAGLEDCSVVLDEAECAMRATEAGGIFERMWDYLSAGDPELDIQD
;
A
#
# COMPACT_ATOMS: atom_id res chain seq x y z
N MET A 1 1.27 13.57 -25.66
CA MET A 1 -0.11 13.01 -25.67
C MET A 1 -0.40 12.54 -24.26
N VAL A 2 -1.55 12.88 -23.67
CA VAL A 2 -1.94 12.35 -22.35
C VAL A 2 -2.27 10.87 -22.54
N THR A 3 -1.63 10.00 -21.76
CA THR A 3 -1.86 8.55 -21.85
C THR A 3 -3.31 8.22 -21.51
N LYS A 4 -3.95 7.47 -22.40
CA LYS A 4 -5.37 7.15 -22.29
C LYS A 4 -5.56 6.07 -21.22
N VAL A 5 -6.31 6.40 -20.18
CA VAL A 5 -6.74 5.43 -19.15
C VAL A 5 -7.72 4.44 -19.78
N SER A 6 -7.42 3.15 -19.72
CA SER A 6 -8.38 2.13 -20.16
C SER A 6 -9.53 1.98 -19.15
N PRO A 7 -10.75 1.65 -19.61
CA PRO A 7 -11.88 1.36 -18.70
C PRO A 7 -11.53 0.29 -17.66
N ALA A 8 -10.84 -0.78 -18.08
CA ALA A 8 -10.36 -1.85 -17.22
C ALA A 8 -9.45 -1.37 -16.08
N MET A 9 -8.46 -0.52 -16.38
CA MET A 9 -7.54 0.00 -15.35
C MET A 9 -8.26 0.91 -14.36
N GLY A 10 -9.13 1.80 -14.85
CA GLY A 10 -9.93 2.66 -13.98
C GLY A 10 -10.84 1.84 -13.06
N ARG A 11 -11.44 0.77 -13.58
CA ARG A 11 -12.27 -0.17 -12.81
C ARG A 11 -11.46 -0.89 -11.74
N GLN A 12 -10.32 -1.48 -12.10
CA GLN A 12 -9.46 -2.21 -11.17
C GLN A 12 -8.95 -1.30 -10.03
N LEU A 13 -8.60 -0.05 -10.34
CA LEU A 13 -8.18 0.92 -9.33
C LEU A 13 -9.30 1.24 -8.32
N ARG A 14 -10.54 1.41 -8.79
CA ARG A 14 -11.69 1.63 -7.91
C ARG A 14 -11.99 0.41 -7.03
N ILE A 15 -11.91 -0.80 -7.59
CA ILE A 15 -12.08 -2.04 -6.83
C ILE A 15 -11.01 -2.13 -5.73
N ALA A 16 -9.73 -1.85 -6.06
CA ALA A 16 -8.64 -1.86 -5.09
C ALA A 16 -8.88 -0.86 -3.95
N ALA A 17 -9.29 0.37 -4.27
CA ALA A 17 -9.61 1.40 -3.28
C ALA A 17 -10.73 0.94 -2.33
N ARG A 18 -11.84 0.43 -2.89
CA ARG A 18 -12.96 -0.07 -2.08
C ARG A 18 -12.61 -1.31 -1.28
N ALA A 19 -11.79 -2.22 -1.80
CA ALA A 19 -11.31 -3.39 -1.08
C ALA A 19 -10.49 -3.00 0.16
N LEU A 20 -9.51 -2.09 0.01
CA LEU A 20 -8.73 -1.57 1.14
C LEU A 20 -9.64 -0.97 2.24
N ALA A 21 -10.63 -0.17 1.85
CA ALA A 21 -11.54 0.46 2.80
C ALA A 21 -12.50 -0.55 3.47
N ARG A 22 -13.08 -1.48 2.71
CA ARG A 22 -14.03 -2.50 3.20
C ARG A 22 -13.41 -3.40 4.26
N HIS A 23 -12.11 -3.66 4.16
CA HIS A 23 -11.34 -4.47 5.11
C HIS A 23 -10.68 -3.64 6.23
N GLY A 24 -11.11 -2.39 6.41
CA GLY A 24 -10.66 -1.53 7.52
C GLY A 24 -9.20 -1.08 7.41
N LEU A 25 -8.56 -1.23 6.24
CA LEU A 25 -7.18 -0.79 6.00
C LEU A 25 -7.11 0.70 5.66
N ALA A 26 -8.26 1.29 5.30
CA ALA A 26 -8.44 2.71 5.09
C ALA A 26 -9.81 3.17 5.60
N HIS A 27 -9.95 4.47 5.80
CA HIS A 27 -11.18 5.10 6.28
C HIS A 27 -11.53 6.32 5.41
N ALA A 28 -11.81 7.47 6.03
CA ALA A 28 -12.02 8.73 5.31
C ALA A 28 -10.79 9.20 4.51
N TYR A 29 -9.60 8.69 4.84
CA TYR A 29 -8.35 9.06 4.19
C TYR A 29 -7.67 7.82 3.61
N GLY A 30 -6.71 8.05 2.72
CA GLY A 30 -6.00 7.02 1.96
C GLY A 30 -6.27 7.16 0.47
N HIS A 31 -5.33 6.65 -0.32
CA HIS A 31 -5.39 6.68 -1.77
C HIS A 31 -4.49 5.58 -2.34
N CYS A 32 -4.90 5.04 -3.47
CA CYS A 32 -4.09 4.12 -4.25
C CYS A 32 -3.93 4.62 -5.68
N SER A 33 -2.92 4.11 -6.36
CA SER A 33 -2.61 4.47 -7.73
C SER A 33 -2.06 3.30 -8.51
N THR A 34 -2.14 3.38 -9.83
CA THR A 34 -1.49 2.46 -10.77
C THR A 34 -0.71 3.26 -11.81
N ARG A 35 0.47 2.78 -12.20
CA ARG A 35 1.28 3.37 -13.27
C ARG A 35 0.52 3.25 -14.60
N LEU A 36 0.65 4.27 -15.45
CA LEU A 36 0.17 4.25 -16.83
C LEU A 36 1.34 4.08 -17.81
N ASP A 37 2.42 4.81 -17.56
CA ASP A 37 3.67 4.79 -18.32
C ASP A 37 4.82 5.36 -17.46
N ASP A 38 5.97 5.61 -18.09
CA ASP A 38 7.15 6.16 -17.41
C ASP A 38 6.92 7.58 -16.84
N ALA A 39 6.02 8.36 -17.45
CA ALA A 39 5.77 9.75 -17.13
C ALA A 39 4.44 9.99 -16.40
N HIS A 40 3.52 9.03 -16.36
CA HIS A 40 2.18 9.20 -15.76
C HIS A 40 1.71 7.99 -14.95
N PHE A 41 0.86 8.28 -13.96
CA PHE A 41 0.11 7.31 -13.20
C PHE A 41 -1.33 7.79 -12.96
N LEU A 42 -2.24 6.86 -12.69
CA LEU A 42 -3.61 7.14 -12.33
C LEU A 42 -3.78 6.97 -10.82
N VAL A 43 -4.24 8.02 -10.12
CA VAL A 43 -4.63 7.95 -8.71
C VAL A 43 -6.15 7.89 -8.57
N CYS A 44 -6.65 7.17 -7.56
CA CYS A 44 -8.08 7.10 -7.29
C CYS A 44 -8.65 8.48 -6.97
N ALA A 45 -9.98 8.64 -7.10
CA ALA A 45 -10.65 9.90 -6.76
C ALA A 45 -10.32 10.34 -5.32
N ALA A 46 -10.16 11.65 -5.10
CA ALA A 46 -9.85 12.24 -3.80
C ALA A 46 -11.08 12.21 -2.86
N ARG A 47 -11.46 11.00 -2.43
CA ARG A 47 -12.61 10.68 -1.60
C ARG A 47 -12.24 9.58 -0.61
N PRO A 48 -13.03 9.38 0.47
CA PRO A 48 -12.97 8.14 1.23
C PRO A 48 -13.02 6.94 0.27
N MET A 49 -11.99 6.10 0.28
CA MET A 49 -11.80 5.06 -0.75
C MET A 49 -12.99 4.09 -0.85
N GLY A 50 -13.65 3.81 0.28
CA GLY A 50 -14.85 2.97 0.33
C GLY A 50 -16.11 3.62 -0.26
N LEU A 51 -16.10 4.93 -0.51
CA LEU A 51 -17.23 5.70 -1.04
C LEU A 51 -17.00 6.17 -2.48
N ILE A 52 -15.94 5.69 -3.15
CA ILE A 52 -15.71 5.94 -4.58
C ILE A 52 -16.75 5.16 -5.38
N LYS A 53 -17.57 5.87 -6.17
CA LYS A 53 -18.67 5.27 -6.90
C LYS A 53 -18.17 4.46 -8.12
N ALA A 54 -18.99 3.51 -8.56
CA ALA A 54 -18.75 2.85 -9.84
C ALA A 54 -18.69 3.89 -10.98
N GLY A 55 -17.75 3.71 -11.90
CA GLY A 55 -17.49 4.66 -12.99
C GLY A 55 -16.88 6.01 -12.57
N GLU A 56 -16.67 6.29 -11.29
CA GLU A 56 -16.07 7.56 -10.84
C GLU A 56 -14.59 7.62 -11.29
N PRO A 57 -14.19 8.64 -12.08
CA PRO A 57 -12.85 8.66 -12.65
C PRO A 57 -11.80 8.99 -11.59
N GLY A 58 -10.64 8.35 -11.72
CA GLY A 58 -9.41 8.81 -11.07
C GLY A 58 -8.83 10.04 -11.79
N VAL A 59 -7.69 10.51 -11.30
CA VAL A 59 -6.95 11.63 -11.91
C VAL A 59 -5.61 11.12 -12.44
N VAL A 60 -5.28 11.47 -13.68
CA VAL A 60 -3.95 11.22 -14.25
C VAL A 60 -2.99 12.25 -13.69
N VAL A 61 -1.91 11.78 -13.08
CA VAL A 61 -0.90 12.60 -12.41
C VAL A 61 0.46 12.35 -13.10
N PRO A 62 1.23 13.40 -13.40
CA PRO A 62 2.57 13.21 -13.92
C PRO A 62 3.50 12.69 -12.82
N VAL A 63 4.42 11.79 -13.16
CA VAL A 63 5.51 11.35 -12.26
C VAL A 63 6.38 12.54 -11.86
N ASP A 64 6.62 13.45 -12.81
CA ASP A 64 7.40 14.67 -12.63
C ASP A 64 6.58 15.94 -12.88
N GLY A 65 6.67 16.89 -11.96
CA GLY A 65 5.98 18.17 -12.03
C GLY A 65 4.88 18.35 -10.98
N PRO A 66 4.13 19.45 -11.06
CA PRO A 66 3.12 19.79 -10.06
C PRO A 66 1.95 18.79 -10.08
N LEU A 67 1.38 18.55 -8.90
CA LEU A 67 0.14 17.80 -8.78
C LEU A 67 -1.01 18.56 -9.48
N PRO A 68 -1.88 17.88 -10.24
CA PRO A 68 -3.10 18.48 -10.79
C PRO A 68 -4.01 19.04 -9.68
N THR A 69 -4.79 20.06 -10.01
CA THR A 69 -5.78 20.65 -9.10
C THR A 69 -6.74 19.59 -8.55
N GLY A 70 -6.95 19.58 -7.23
CA GLY A 70 -7.86 18.64 -6.55
C GLY A 70 -7.22 17.30 -6.16
N VAL A 71 -5.98 17.03 -6.57
CA VAL A 71 -5.22 15.86 -6.11
C VAL A 71 -4.68 16.12 -4.69
N LEU A 72 -4.75 15.10 -3.83
CA LEU A 72 -4.28 15.18 -2.46
C LEU A 72 -2.76 15.38 -2.40
N GLY A 73 -2.26 16.26 -1.52
CA GLY A 73 -0.83 16.57 -1.42
C GLY A 73 0.06 15.35 -1.12
N GLU A 74 -0.45 14.35 -0.40
CA GLU A 74 0.25 13.10 -0.10
C GLU A 74 0.51 12.22 -1.34
N VAL A 75 -0.11 12.53 -2.49
CA VAL A 75 0.19 11.86 -3.77
C VAL A 75 1.64 12.13 -4.22
N ARG A 76 2.34 13.11 -3.62
CA ARG A 76 3.80 13.28 -3.77
C ARG A 76 4.59 12.02 -3.39
N LEU A 77 4.11 11.22 -2.43
CA LEU A 77 4.71 9.92 -2.10
C LEU A 77 4.71 8.98 -3.32
N HIS A 78 3.62 8.98 -4.08
CA HIS A 78 3.47 8.17 -5.28
C HIS A 78 4.41 8.66 -6.39
N GLN A 79 4.50 9.98 -6.59
CA GLN A 79 5.45 10.57 -7.54
C GLN A 79 6.89 10.14 -7.21
N GLN A 80 7.30 10.26 -5.94
CA GLN A 80 8.66 9.89 -5.53
C GLN A 80 8.94 8.39 -5.73
N ILE A 81 7.99 7.51 -5.40
CA ILE A 81 8.13 6.07 -5.64
C ILE A 81 8.24 5.78 -7.14
N TYR A 82 7.31 6.27 -7.95
CA TYR A 82 7.31 5.98 -9.38
C TYR A 82 8.54 6.56 -10.10
N ARG A 83 9.05 7.71 -9.66
CA ARG A 83 10.30 8.29 -10.19
C ARG A 83 11.51 7.43 -9.89
N ARG A 84 11.64 6.96 -8.64
CA ARG A 84 12.85 6.27 -8.17
C ARG A 84 12.83 4.76 -8.40
N ARG A 85 11.64 4.18 -8.59
CA ARG A 85 11.43 2.73 -8.75
C ARG A 85 10.59 2.44 -10.01
N PRO A 86 11.22 2.40 -11.20
CA PRO A 86 10.52 2.14 -12.47
C PRO A 86 9.75 0.82 -12.50
N GLN A 87 10.20 -0.19 -11.76
CA GLN A 87 9.56 -1.49 -11.65
C GLN A 87 8.22 -1.45 -10.89
N VAL A 88 7.99 -0.46 -10.03
CA VAL A 88 6.74 -0.32 -9.28
C VAL A 88 5.61 0.09 -10.22
N GLN A 89 4.52 -0.67 -10.21
CA GLN A 89 3.31 -0.42 -11.01
C GLN A 89 2.11 0.00 -10.17
N ALA A 90 2.14 -0.19 -8.86
CA ALA A 90 1.07 0.22 -7.98
C ALA A 90 1.60 0.70 -6.62
N VAL A 91 0.85 1.62 -6.01
CA VAL A 91 1.15 2.16 -4.67
C VAL A 91 -0.16 2.35 -3.92
N ALA A 92 -0.20 1.97 -2.65
CA ALA A 92 -1.26 2.29 -1.72
C ALA A 92 -0.71 3.03 -0.51
N ARG A 93 -1.31 4.18 -0.20
CA ARG A 93 -1.15 4.89 1.07
C ARG A 93 -2.43 4.70 1.87
N SER A 94 -2.33 4.13 3.06
CA SER A 94 -3.48 3.74 3.88
C SER A 94 -3.18 3.88 5.39
N MET A 95 -4.13 3.53 6.28
CA MET A 95 -3.97 3.58 7.75
C MET A 95 -4.48 2.31 8.44
N PRO A 96 -3.82 1.15 8.25
CA PRO A 96 -4.22 -0.06 8.94
C PRO A 96 -4.04 0.09 10.47
N PRO A 97 -5.03 -0.28 11.31
CA PRO A 97 -5.03 0.03 12.74
C PRO A 97 -3.86 -0.55 13.54
N ALA A 98 -3.45 -1.79 13.29
CA ALA A 98 -2.34 -2.40 14.03
C ALA A 98 -1.00 -1.74 13.65
N LEU A 99 -0.82 -1.38 12.39
CA LEU A 99 0.37 -0.63 11.95
C LEU A 99 0.41 0.79 12.51
N MET A 100 -0.73 1.46 12.59
CA MET A 100 -0.86 2.75 13.28
C MET A 100 -0.43 2.63 14.75
N ALA A 101 -0.88 1.58 15.44
CA ALA A 101 -0.51 1.33 16.83
C ALA A 101 0.98 0.99 17.01
N LEU A 102 1.56 0.12 16.19
CA LEU A 102 2.99 -0.20 16.25
C LEU A 102 3.86 1.03 15.94
N GLY A 103 3.43 1.85 14.98
CA GLY A 103 4.14 3.06 14.60
C GLY A 103 4.33 4.03 15.77
N THR A 104 3.35 4.17 16.67
CA THR A 104 3.49 5.04 17.86
C THR A 104 4.53 4.51 18.86
N ALA A 105 4.80 3.20 18.84
CA ALA A 105 5.87 2.56 19.60
C ALA A 105 7.23 2.59 18.88
N ARG A 106 7.35 3.29 17.74
CA ARG A 106 8.53 3.29 16.86
C ARG A 106 8.95 1.87 16.44
N ARG A 107 7.96 1.03 16.16
CA ARG A 107 8.16 -0.37 15.78
C ARG A 107 7.44 -0.68 14.47
N THR A 108 7.95 -1.69 13.77
CA THR A 108 7.33 -2.31 12.61
C THR A 108 7.18 -3.81 12.88
N PRO A 109 6.26 -4.51 12.20
CA PRO A 109 6.14 -5.96 12.38
C PRO A 109 7.41 -6.68 11.97
N ARG A 110 7.74 -7.76 12.69
CA ARG A 110 8.80 -8.71 12.31
C ARG A 110 8.20 -9.89 11.53
N PRO A 111 8.98 -10.52 10.63
CA PRO A 111 8.50 -11.67 9.86
C PRO A 111 8.40 -12.91 10.76
N ARG A 112 7.31 -13.06 11.52
CA ARG A 112 7.11 -14.17 12.47
C ARG A 112 6.24 -15.32 11.94
N HIS A 113 5.64 -15.13 10.77
CA HIS A 113 4.69 -16.07 10.18
C HIS A 113 4.63 -15.88 8.65
N GLY A 114 3.81 -16.69 7.97
CA GLY A 114 3.75 -16.72 6.51
C GLY A 114 3.41 -15.40 5.82
N MET A 115 2.57 -14.54 6.42
CA MET A 115 2.22 -13.24 5.82
C MET A 115 3.33 -12.20 6.02
N GLY A 116 3.92 -12.18 7.21
CA GLY A 116 5.11 -11.39 7.52
C GLY A 116 6.35 -11.76 6.69
N ALA A 117 6.45 -13.00 6.19
CA ALA A 117 7.59 -13.45 5.37
C ALA A 117 7.80 -12.61 4.09
N TYR A 118 6.74 -12.01 3.54
CA TYR A 118 6.85 -11.08 2.39
C TYR A 118 7.61 -9.79 2.73
N PHE A 119 7.88 -9.54 4.01
CA PHE A 119 8.65 -8.41 4.52
C PHE A 119 9.96 -8.90 5.17
N GLY A 120 10.58 -9.95 4.63
CA GLY A 120 11.80 -10.56 5.19
C GLY A 120 13.00 -9.61 5.33
N ARG A 121 13.09 -8.59 4.47
CA ARG A 121 14.09 -7.50 4.56
C ARG A 121 13.73 -6.42 5.60
N GLY A 122 12.68 -6.67 6.37
CA GLY A 122 12.06 -5.72 7.28
C GLY A 122 11.10 -4.77 6.57
N THR A 123 10.28 -4.12 7.37
CA THR A 123 9.46 -2.97 6.97
C THR A 123 10.16 -1.70 7.43
N ALA A 124 10.22 -0.66 6.59
CA ALA A 124 10.84 0.60 6.96
C ALA A 124 9.99 1.38 7.98
N LEU A 125 10.63 2.25 8.77
CA LEU A 125 9.98 3.19 9.68
C LEU A 125 10.43 4.62 9.34
N TRP A 126 9.47 5.50 9.11
CA TRP A 126 9.66 6.94 9.06
C TRP A 126 9.16 7.57 10.37
N ASP A 127 10.09 8.10 11.18
CA ASP A 127 9.82 8.55 12.56
C ASP A 127 9.33 10.00 12.66
N ASP A 128 8.46 10.44 11.74
CA ASP A 128 7.85 11.77 11.74
C ASP A 128 6.31 11.67 11.58
N PRO A 129 5.52 12.30 12.47
CA PRO A 129 4.06 12.18 12.46
C PRO A 129 3.34 13.19 11.57
N GLN A 130 4.06 14.14 10.97
CA GLN A 130 3.42 15.17 10.17
C GLN A 130 2.90 14.62 8.84
N LEU A 131 1.88 15.28 8.32
CA LEU A 131 1.35 15.00 6.99
C LEU A 131 2.40 15.29 5.91
N VAL A 132 2.56 14.36 4.98
CA VAL A 132 3.52 14.49 3.87
C VAL A 132 2.89 15.33 2.76
N ARG A 133 3.03 16.66 2.85
CA ARG A 133 2.40 17.61 1.90
C ARG A 133 3.38 18.41 1.07
N ASP A 134 4.67 18.20 1.29
CA ASP A 134 5.77 18.84 0.58
C ASP A 134 6.75 17.79 0.03
N ASP A 135 7.59 18.22 -0.91
CA ASP A 135 8.52 17.33 -1.61
C ASP A 135 9.69 16.87 -0.73
N GLU A 136 10.10 17.65 0.27
CA GLU A 136 11.18 17.31 1.19
C GLU A 136 10.78 16.13 2.08
N ARG A 137 9.59 16.20 2.69
CA ARG A 137 9.03 15.09 3.47
C ARG A 137 8.78 13.87 2.61
N ALA A 138 8.24 14.05 1.40
CA ALA A 138 8.01 12.93 0.49
C ALA A 138 9.33 12.24 0.12
N ALA A 139 10.39 13.01 -0.15
CA ALA A 139 11.72 12.48 -0.39
C ALA A 139 12.24 11.70 0.83
N GLY A 140 12.14 12.27 2.03
CA GLY A 140 12.58 11.61 3.27
C GLY A 140 11.87 10.28 3.54
N VAL A 141 10.55 10.19 3.30
CA VAL A 141 9.82 8.92 3.42
C VAL A 141 10.35 7.88 2.44
N ILE A 142 10.68 8.27 1.20
CA ILE A 142 11.18 7.32 0.20
C ILE A 142 12.66 6.97 0.44
N ASP A 143 13.46 7.87 1.00
CA ASP A 143 14.81 7.56 1.47
C ASP A 143 14.76 6.51 2.60
N ALA A 144 13.79 6.61 3.51
CA ALA A 144 13.58 5.61 4.56
C ALA A 144 13.02 4.29 4.02
N LEU A 145 12.14 4.33 3.00
CA LEU A 145 11.63 3.14 2.32
C LEU A 145 12.78 2.34 1.69
N ASP A 146 13.75 3.03 1.08
CA ASP A 146 14.88 2.44 0.38
C ASP A 146 14.39 1.45 -0.70
N ASP A 147 14.91 0.23 -0.70
CA ASP A 147 14.55 -0.85 -1.61
C ASP A 147 13.51 -1.83 -1.00
N ARG A 148 12.86 -1.47 0.12
CA ARG A 148 11.78 -2.27 0.75
C ARG A 148 10.43 -1.98 0.13
N ASP A 149 9.46 -2.86 0.31
CA ASP A 149 8.13 -2.71 -0.29
C ASP A 149 7.13 -1.91 0.55
N ALA A 150 7.46 -1.68 1.83
CA ALA A 150 6.58 -0.93 2.72
C ALA A 150 7.35 -0.05 3.72
N VAL A 151 6.74 1.10 4.03
CA VAL A 151 7.18 2.02 5.08
C VAL A 151 6.01 2.37 5.98
N VAL A 152 6.21 2.23 7.29
CA VAL A 152 5.31 2.72 8.33
C VAL A 152 5.73 4.16 8.66
N MET A 153 4.78 5.08 8.61
CA MET A 153 4.97 6.47 9.02
C MET A 153 4.36 6.65 10.41
N ARG A 154 5.19 6.94 11.42
CA ARG A 154 4.75 6.99 12.83
C ARG A 154 3.52 7.89 13.00
N GLY A 155 2.38 7.31 13.38
CA GLY A 155 1.16 8.06 13.65
C GLY A 155 0.45 8.62 12.42
N ASN A 156 0.83 8.21 11.21
CA ASN A 156 0.25 8.73 9.96
C ASN A 156 -0.30 7.62 9.03
N GLY A 157 0.32 6.44 9.02
CA GLY A 157 -0.16 5.28 8.28
C GLY A 157 0.98 4.53 7.62
N VAL A 158 0.69 3.95 6.46
CA VAL A 158 1.66 3.15 5.71
C VAL A 158 1.63 3.51 4.24
N VAL A 159 2.76 3.28 3.58
CA VAL A 159 2.86 3.24 2.12
C VAL A 159 3.35 1.85 1.74
N VAL A 160 2.65 1.20 0.81
CA VAL A 160 3.01 -0.10 0.23
C VAL A 160 3.14 0.05 -1.28
N ALA A 161 4.22 -0.46 -1.86
CA ALA A 161 4.52 -0.43 -3.28
C ALA A 161 4.67 -1.85 -3.84
N GLY A 162 4.33 -2.04 -5.12
CA GLY A 162 4.43 -3.34 -5.77
C GLY A 162 4.24 -3.27 -7.29
N ASP A 163 4.33 -4.42 -7.95
CA ASP A 163 4.22 -4.59 -9.40
C ASP A 163 2.78 -4.69 -9.93
N SER A 164 1.78 -4.67 -9.05
CA SER A 164 0.37 -4.73 -9.42
C SER A 164 -0.54 -4.26 -8.28
N LEU A 165 -1.74 -3.78 -8.63
CA LEU A 165 -2.75 -3.41 -7.63
C LEU A 165 -3.14 -4.59 -6.75
N ALA A 166 -3.29 -5.79 -7.33
CA ALA A 166 -3.64 -7.00 -6.59
C ALA A 166 -2.61 -7.31 -5.51
N LYS A 167 -1.32 -7.28 -5.88
CA LYS A 167 -0.22 -7.49 -4.95
C LYS A 167 -0.16 -6.42 -3.87
N VAL A 168 -0.29 -5.14 -4.22
CA VAL A 168 -0.28 -4.05 -3.22
C VAL A 168 -1.43 -4.17 -2.21
N VAL A 169 -2.63 -4.50 -2.67
CA VAL A 169 -3.79 -4.73 -1.80
C VAL A 169 -3.55 -5.91 -0.85
N ALA A 170 -3.04 -7.03 -1.38
CA ALA A 170 -2.71 -8.21 -0.58
C ALA A 170 -1.59 -7.94 0.43
N LEU A 171 -0.48 -7.31 0.00
CA LEU A 171 0.63 -6.94 0.87
C LEU A 171 0.22 -5.97 1.96
N THR A 172 -0.68 -5.02 1.67
CA THR A 172 -1.24 -4.13 2.72
C THR A 172 -1.98 -4.93 3.78
N TRP A 173 -2.77 -5.94 3.38
CA TRP A 173 -3.46 -6.82 4.32
C TRP A 173 -2.47 -7.73 5.09
N TYR A 174 -1.46 -8.30 4.43
CA TYR A 174 -0.42 -9.12 5.07
C TYR A 174 0.38 -8.33 6.10
N LEU A 175 0.72 -7.09 5.79
CA LEU A 175 1.47 -6.23 6.70
C LEU A 175 0.67 -5.91 7.96
N GLU A 176 -0.64 -5.64 7.81
CA GLU A 176 -1.55 -5.45 8.93
C GLU A 176 -1.72 -6.73 9.75
N ASP A 177 -1.77 -7.90 9.12
CA ASP A 177 -1.82 -9.19 9.82
C ASP A 177 -0.55 -9.46 10.63
N ALA A 178 0.62 -9.18 10.05
CA ALA A 178 1.90 -9.26 10.74
C ALA A 178 1.96 -8.28 11.92
N ALA A 179 1.39 -7.07 11.76
CA ALA A 179 1.30 -6.09 12.84
C ALA A 179 0.39 -6.53 13.98
N ARG A 180 -0.77 -7.14 13.68
CA ARG A 180 -1.65 -7.74 14.70
C ARG A 180 -0.93 -8.83 15.48
N LEU A 181 -0.13 -9.65 14.81
CA LEU A 181 0.67 -10.68 15.48
C LEU A 181 1.74 -10.05 16.38
N GLU A 182 2.51 -9.07 15.87
CA GLU A 182 3.56 -8.41 16.66
C GLU A 182 3.00 -7.75 17.92
N LEU A 183 1.85 -7.06 17.83
CA LEU A 183 1.18 -6.48 19.00
C LEU A 183 0.79 -7.55 20.04
N LYS A 184 0.32 -8.73 19.61
CA LYS A 184 0.00 -9.85 20.52
C LYS A 184 1.26 -10.40 21.19
N ILE A 185 2.37 -10.51 20.45
CA ILE A 185 3.66 -10.93 21.01
C ILE A 185 4.14 -9.95 22.08
N LEU A 186 4.07 -8.65 21.80
CA LEU A 186 4.45 -7.59 22.75
C LEU A 186 3.54 -7.61 23.99
N ALA A 187 2.22 -7.72 23.80
CA ALA A 187 1.26 -7.76 24.91
C ALA A 187 1.45 -8.98 25.83
N ALA A 188 1.89 -10.11 25.27
CA ALA A 188 2.17 -11.33 26.01
C ALA A 188 3.57 -11.34 26.68
N GLY A 189 4.42 -10.33 26.43
CA GLY A 189 5.80 -10.30 26.90
C GLY A 189 6.68 -11.38 26.25
N LEU A 190 6.33 -11.84 25.05
CA LEU A 190 7.00 -12.94 24.35
C LEU A 190 8.02 -12.45 23.33
N GLU A 191 8.45 -11.19 23.44
CA GLU A 191 9.31 -10.55 22.44
C GLU A 191 10.61 -11.34 22.21
N ASP A 192 11.25 -11.75 23.30
CA ASP A 192 12.57 -12.37 23.34
C ASP A 192 12.56 -13.87 23.02
N CYS A 193 11.40 -14.53 23.12
CA CYS A 193 11.28 -15.98 22.89
C CYS A 193 10.46 -16.34 21.65
N SER A 194 9.79 -15.37 21.02
CA SER A 194 9.07 -15.60 19.77
C SER A 194 10.06 -15.66 18.61
N VAL A 195 9.95 -16.70 17.78
CA VAL A 195 10.82 -16.92 16.62
C VAL A 195 10.53 -15.88 15.54
N VAL A 196 11.58 -15.40 14.89
CA VAL A 196 11.54 -14.55 13.69
C VAL A 196 12.14 -15.36 12.57
N LEU A 197 11.47 -15.38 11.42
CA LEU A 197 11.96 -16.06 10.23
C LEU A 197 13.24 -15.37 9.75
N ASP A 198 14.25 -16.16 9.39
CA ASP A 198 15.44 -15.63 8.74
C ASP A 198 15.19 -15.27 7.26
N GLU A 199 16.20 -14.72 6.59
CA GLU A 199 16.09 -14.30 5.19
C GLU A 199 15.79 -15.47 4.25
N ALA A 200 16.37 -16.66 4.49
CA ALA A 200 16.18 -17.83 3.66
C ALA A 200 14.78 -18.44 3.86
N GLU A 201 14.31 -18.51 5.10
CA GLU A 201 12.94 -18.90 5.44
C GLU A 201 11.92 -17.95 4.82
N CYS A 202 12.18 -16.63 4.89
CA CYS A 202 11.32 -15.63 4.24
C CYS A 202 11.28 -15.82 2.73
N ALA A 203 12.44 -15.95 2.07
CA ALA A 203 12.53 -16.12 0.63
C ALA A 203 11.82 -17.39 0.13
N MET A 204 11.93 -18.50 0.88
CA MET A 204 11.24 -19.74 0.56
C MET A 204 9.73 -19.66 0.81
N ARG A 205 9.31 -18.93 1.87
CA ARG A 205 7.90 -18.84 2.28
C ARG A 205 7.09 -17.82 1.49
N ALA A 206 7.70 -16.73 1.05
CA ALA A 206 7.09 -15.63 0.28
C ALA A 206 6.97 -15.99 -1.22
N THR A 207 6.37 -17.14 -1.51
CA THR A 207 6.14 -17.62 -2.88
C THR A 207 4.96 -16.92 -3.54
N GLU A 208 5.03 -16.72 -4.85
CA GLU A 208 3.90 -16.25 -5.66
C GLU A 208 3.14 -17.41 -6.34
N ALA A 209 3.63 -18.65 -6.18
CA ALA A 209 3.05 -19.82 -6.81
C ALA A 209 1.64 -20.13 -6.28
N GLY A 210 0.78 -20.69 -7.15
CA GLY A 210 -0.57 -21.12 -6.77
C GLY A 210 -1.57 -19.97 -6.60
N GLY A 211 -1.33 -18.84 -7.28
CA GLY A 211 -2.28 -17.74 -7.37
C GLY A 211 -2.58 -17.08 -6.02
N ILE A 212 -1.56 -16.86 -5.19
CA ILE A 212 -1.76 -16.37 -3.81
C ILE A 212 -2.33 -14.95 -3.80
N PHE A 213 -1.84 -14.07 -4.66
CA PHE A 213 -2.33 -12.69 -4.74
C PHE A 213 -3.70 -12.62 -5.40
N GLU A 214 -3.99 -13.50 -6.35
CA GLU A 214 -5.27 -13.63 -7.04
C GLU A 214 -6.35 -14.09 -6.05
N ARG A 215 -6.07 -15.12 -5.23
CA ARG A 215 -7.01 -15.56 -4.20
C ARG A 215 -7.26 -14.49 -3.13
N MET A 216 -6.22 -13.74 -2.74
CA MET A 216 -6.40 -12.61 -1.83
C MET A 216 -7.19 -11.49 -2.50
N TRP A 217 -6.95 -11.21 -3.78
CA TRP A 217 -7.72 -10.25 -4.54
C TRP A 217 -9.20 -10.65 -4.55
N ASP A 218 -9.52 -11.87 -4.97
CA ASP A 218 -10.89 -12.39 -5.01
C ASP A 218 -11.58 -12.28 -3.65
N TYR A 219 -10.90 -12.65 -2.57
CA TYR A 219 -11.40 -12.51 -1.20
C TYR A 219 -11.64 -11.05 -0.81
N LEU A 220 -10.68 -10.16 -1.08
CA LEU A 220 -10.73 -8.77 -0.64
C LEU A 220 -11.72 -7.94 -1.49
N SER A 221 -11.87 -8.26 -2.77
CA SER A 221 -12.78 -7.60 -3.69
C SER A 221 -14.18 -8.19 -3.71
N ALA A 222 -14.42 -9.34 -3.07
CA ALA A 222 -15.74 -9.98 -3.02
C ALA A 222 -16.86 -8.98 -2.64
N GLY A 223 -17.96 -9.02 -3.41
CA GLY A 223 -19.11 -8.13 -3.23
C GLY A 223 -18.94 -6.70 -3.76
N ASP A 224 -17.84 -6.41 -4.47
CA ASP A 224 -17.66 -5.13 -5.12
C ASP A 224 -18.57 -4.97 -6.35
N PRO A 225 -19.26 -3.82 -6.53
CA PRO A 225 -20.24 -3.64 -7.60
C PRO A 225 -19.65 -3.63 -9.01
N GLU A 226 -18.32 -3.53 -9.15
CA GLU A 226 -17.66 -3.52 -10.47
C GLU A 226 -16.88 -4.81 -10.77
N LEU A 227 -16.91 -5.82 -9.90
CA LEU A 227 -16.09 -7.03 -10.07
C LEU A 227 -16.49 -7.86 -11.29
N ASP A 228 -17.79 -8.01 -11.53
CA ASP A 228 -18.35 -8.88 -12.59
C ASP A 228 -18.61 -8.14 -13.92
N ILE A 229 -18.18 -6.88 -14.04
CA ILE A 229 -18.36 -6.10 -15.26
C ILE A 229 -17.31 -6.51 -16.30
N GLN A 230 -17.77 -7.09 -17.40
CA GLN A 230 -16.94 -7.39 -18.58
C GLN A 230 -16.75 -6.12 -19.44
N ASP A 231 -15.57 -6.00 -20.07
CA ASP A 231 -15.22 -4.88 -20.97
C ASP A 231 -15.83 -5.01 -22.37
#